data_AF-A0A497NDC6-F1
#
_entry.id   AF-A0A497NDC6-F1
#
_cell.length_a   1.000
_cell.length_b   1.000
_cell.length_c   1.000
_cell.angle_alpha   90.00
_cell.angle_beta   90.00
_cell.angle_gamma   90.00
#
_symmetry.space_group_name_H-M   'P 1'
#
loop_
_entity.id
_entity.type
_entity.pdbx_description
1 polymer ?
#
loop_
_entity_poly.entity_id
_entity_poly.type
_entity_poly.pdbx_seq_one_letter_code
_entity_poly.pdbx_strand_id
1 'polypeptide(L)'
;MHEWALAQAVVSTVLKIAERDGWRKVFEVRIQIGELQQIDHEIFDFSLSLLRTPILEKTTFHIDSVPAELHCRVCEHTWELITDDLDDEVSEAIHFIPEVAHSYLKCPKCGSPDFEIMKGRGVWLASIQGEK
;
A
#
# COMPACT_ATOMS: atom_id res chain seq x y z
N MET A 1 6.41 0.71 -14.79
CA MET A 1 5.78 1.40 -13.64
C MET A 1 5.32 0.34 -12.67
N HIS A 2 5.71 0.42 -11.41
CA HIS A 2 5.41 -0.60 -10.41
C HIS A 2 3.99 -0.40 -9.83
N GLU A 3 3.41 0.80 -9.95
CA GLU A 3 2.01 1.13 -9.68
C GLU A 3 1.06 0.27 -10.52
N TRP A 4 1.40 0.05 -11.80
CA TRP A 4 0.67 -0.87 -12.66
C TRP A 4 0.71 -2.30 -12.11
N ALA A 5 1.88 -2.77 -11.66
CA ALA A 5 2.03 -4.11 -11.10
C ALA A 5 1.22 -4.25 -9.79
N LEU A 6 1.20 -3.22 -8.95
CA LEU A 6 0.38 -3.17 -7.74
C LEU A 6 -1.12 -3.18 -8.07
N ALA A 7 -1.56 -2.39 -9.06
CA ALA A 7 -2.94 -2.37 -9.51
C ALA A 7 -3.38 -3.73 -10.08
N GLN A 8 -2.50 -4.40 -10.84
CA GLN A 8 -2.72 -5.77 -11.31
C GLN A 8 -2.85 -6.76 -10.14
N ALA A 9 -2.01 -6.65 -9.12
CA ALA A 9 -2.09 -7.50 -7.93
C ALA A 9 -3.40 -7.29 -7.17
N VAL A 10 -3.85 -6.04 -7.03
CA VAL A 10 -5.15 -5.68 -6.44
C VAL A 10 -6.29 -6.32 -7.24
N VAL A 11 -6.37 -6.05 -8.54
CA VAL A 11 -7.44 -6.59 -9.41
C VAL A 11 -7.44 -8.12 -9.38
N SER A 12 -6.27 -8.75 -9.50
CA SER A 12 -6.15 -10.22 -9.43
C SER A 12 -6.67 -10.78 -8.10
N THR A 13 -6.38 -10.10 -6.99
CA THR A 13 -6.83 -10.53 -5.66
C THR A 13 -8.34 -10.35 -5.49
N VAL A 14 -8.91 -9.24 -5.97
CA VAL A 14 -10.37 -9.02 -5.98
C VAL A 14 -11.07 -10.10 -6.80
N LEU A 15 -10.56 -10.44 -7.97
CA LEU A 15 -11.14 -11.49 -8.82
C LEU A 15 -11.10 -12.87 -8.18
N LYS A 16 -9.99 -13.24 -7.51
CA LYS A 16 -9.89 -14.50 -6.77
C LYS A 16 -10.92 -14.58 -5.63
N ILE A 17 -11.15 -13.48 -4.91
CA ILE A 17 -12.15 -13.41 -3.84
C ILE A 17 -13.55 -13.53 -4.43
N ALA A 18 -13.85 -12.80 -5.51
CA ALA A 18 -15.14 -12.85 -6.18
C ALA A 18 -15.45 -14.25 -6.72
N GLU A 19 -14.48 -14.92 -7.35
CA GLU A 19 -14.61 -16.30 -7.83
C GLU A 19 -14.92 -17.27 -6.68
N ARG A 20 -14.12 -17.20 -5.60
CA ARG A 20 -14.32 -18.03 -4.40
C ARG A 20 -15.70 -17.86 -3.78
N ASP A 21 -16.20 -16.62 -3.75
CA ASP A 21 -17.47 -16.28 -3.07
C ASP A 21 -18.68 -16.34 -4.04
N GLY A 22 -18.43 -16.66 -5.31
CA GLY A 22 -19.44 -16.85 -6.36
C GLY A 22 -20.09 -15.55 -6.82
N TRP A 23 -19.38 -14.43 -6.74
CA TRP A 23 -19.88 -13.12 -7.11
C TRP A 23 -19.90 -12.92 -8.63
N ARG A 24 -20.95 -12.26 -9.13
CA ARG A 24 -21.09 -11.82 -10.52
C ARG A 24 -20.76 -10.35 -10.71
N LYS A 25 -20.80 -9.55 -9.65
CA LYS A 25 -20.44 -8.12 -9.66
C LYS A 25 -19.77 -7.73 -8.37
N VAL A 26 -18.82 -6.79 -8.48
CA VAL A 26 -18.21 -6.09 -7.36
C VAL A 26 -18.60 -4.61 -7.46
N PHE A 27 -19.10 -4.02 -6.39
CA PHE A 27 -19.56 -2.64 -6.37
C PHE A 27 -18.56 -1.71 -5.71
N GLU A 28 -17.88 -2.18 -4.67
CA GLU A 28 -16.97 -1.38 -3.86
C GLU A 28 -15.71 -2.18 -3.53
N VAL A 29 -14.55 -1.55 -3.72
CA VAL A 29 -13.25 -2.05 -3.25
C VAL A 29 -12.59 -0.92 -2.48
N ARG A 30 -12.26 -1.15 -1.22
CA ARG A 30 -11.47 -0.22 -0.41
C ARG A 30 -10.03 -0.71 -0.33
N ILE A 31 -9.11 0.16 -0.71
CA ILE A 31 -7.68 -0.10 -0.82
C ILE A 31 -7.00 0.84 0.18
N GLN A 32 -6.11 0.27 0.98
CA GLN A 32 -5.20 1.02 1.83
C GLN A 32 -3.82 1.01 1.19
N ILE A 33 -3.26 2.19 0.95
CA ILE A 33 -1.90 2.38 0.44
C ILE A 33 -1.05 2.91 1.57
N GLY A 34 -0.02 2.16 1.94
CA GLY A 34 0.93 2.58 2.94
C GLY A 34 1.83 3.69 2.42
N GLU A 35 2.10 4.69 3.27
CA GLU A 35 2.93 5.85 2.95
C GLU A 35 4.34 5.49 2.46
N LEU A 36 4.94 4.38 2.93
CA LEU A 36 6.24 3.91 2.44
C LEU A 36 6.22 3.48 0.96
N GLN A 37 5.04 3.20 0.41
CA GLN A 37 4.89 2.88 -1.00
C GLN A 37 4.85 4.12 -1.89
N GLN A 38 4.82 5.35 -1.36
CA GLN A 38 4.91 6.62 -2.13
C GLN A 38 4.26 6.59 -3.52
N ILE A 39 3.07 5.98 -3.62
CA ILE A 39 2.43 5.67 -4.89
C ILE A 39 1.86 6.96 -5.46
N ASP A 40 2.09 7.21 -6.75
CA ASP A 40 1.31 8.20 -7.47
C ASP A 40 -0.15 7.70 -7.58
N HIS A 41 -1.03 8.32 -6.80
CA HIS A 41 -2.45 7.93 -6.71
C HIS A 41 -3.18 8.10 -8.04
N GLU A 42 -2.81 9.09 -8.87
CA GLU A 42 -3.46 9.31 -10.17
C GLU A 42 -3.09 8.21 -11.14
N ILE A 43 -1.81 7.83 -11.19
CA ILE A 43 -1.31 6.72 -12.01
C ILE A 43 -1.91 5.39 -11.54
N PHE A 44 -2.02 5.18 -10.23
CA PHE A 44 -2.60 3.97 -9.66
C PHE A 44 -4.10 3.85 -9.96
N ASP A 45 -4.88 4.92 -9.76
CA ASP A 45 -6.30 4.96 -10.11
C ASP A 45 -6.52 4.75 -11.61
N PHE A 46 -5.72 5.42 -12.44
CA PHE A 46 -5.72 5.21 -13.88
C PHE A 46 -5.43 3.76 -14.25
N SER A 47 -4.43 3.14 -13.62
CA SER A 47 -4.10 1.72 -13.84
C SER A 47 -5.25 0.80 -13.44
N LEU A 48 -5.90 1.02 -12.29
CA LEU A 48 -7.10 0.27 -11.88
C LEU A 48 -8.24 0.41 -12.88
N SER A 49 -8.43 1.62 -13.43
CA SER A 49 -9.47 1.89 -14.43
C SER A 49 -9.27 1.08 -15.72
N LEU A 50 -8.02 0.95 -16.19
CA LEU A 50 -7.66 0.20 -17.39
C LEU A 50 -7.73 -1.32 -17.21
N LEU A 51 -7.52 -1.78 -15.96
CA LEU A 51 -7.51 -3.20 -15.60
C LEU A 51 -8.91 -3.75 -15.26
N ARG A 52 -9.96 -2.94 -15.37
CA ARG A 52 -11.34 -3.38 -15.11
C ARG A 52 -11.73 -4.54 -16.03
N THR A 53 -12.25 -5.59 -15.41
CA THR A 53 -12.90 -6.72 -16.09
C THR A 53 -14.43 -6.55 -16.05
N PRO A 54 -15.22 -7.37 -16.76
CA PRO A 54 -16.68 -7.24 -16.74
C PRO A 54 -17.31 -7.27 -15.35
N ILE A 55 -16.77 -8.07 -14.42
CA ILE A 55 -17.23 -8.13 -13.02
C ILE A 55 -16.90 -6.85 -12.23
N LEU A 56 -15.90 -6.07 -12.67
CA LEU A 56 -15.45 -4.82 -12.05
C LEU A 56 -15.92 -3.56 -12.80
N GLU A 57 -16.74 -3.69 -13.85
CA GLU A 57 -17.09 -2.60 -14.76
C GLU A 57 -17.63 -1.37 -14.01
N LYS A 58 -18.50 -1.60 -13.01
CA LYS A 58 -19.14 -0.56 -12.21
C LYS A 58 -18.59 -0.45 -10.79
N THR A 59 -17.40 -1.00 -10.53
CA THR A 59 -16.79 -0.91 -9.21
C THR A 59 -16.33 0.51 -8.92
N THR A 60 -16.60 0.97 -7.71
CA THR A 60 -15.97 2.16 -7.12
C THR A 60 -14.75 1.71 -6.32
N PHE A 61 -13.59 2.27 -6.64
CA PHE A 61 -12.37 2.08 -5.86
C PHE A 61 -12.25 3.26 -4.89
N HIS A 62 -12.13 2.96 -3.60
CA HIS A 62 -11.77 3.93 -2.57
C HIS A 62 -10.32 3.67 -2.18
N ILE A 63 -9.50 4.71 -2.22
CA ILE A 63 -8.07 4.60 -1.93
C ILE A 63 -7.80 5.51 -0.74
N ASP A 64 -7.34 4.91 0.36
CA ASP A 64 -6.98 5.61 1.59
C ASP A 64 -5.49 5.45 1.85
N SER A 65 -4.79 6.55 2.16
CA SER A 65 -3.39 6.50 2.56
C SER A 65 -3.26 6.15 4.05
N VAL A 66 -2.32 5.28 4.38
CA VAL A 66 -2.04 4.83 5.75
C VAL A 66 -0.66 5.32 6.16
N PRO A 67 -0.56 6.18 7.19
CA PRO A 67 0.73 6.66 7.68
C PRO A 67 1.68 5.54 8.07
N ALA A 68 2.96 5.77 7.85
CA ALA A 68 4.02 4.86 8.23
C ALA A 68 4.31 4.98 9.74
N GLU A 69 4.04 3.91 10.48
CA GLU A 69 4.33 3.82 11.92
C GLU A 69 5.46 2.82 12.12
N LEU A 70 6.52 3.24 12.80
CA LEU A 70 7.73 2.45 13.05
C LEU A 70 7.91 2.21 14.55
N HIS A 71 8.36 1.01 14.93
CA HIS A 71 8.59 0.64 16.33
C HIS A 71 10.01 0.13 16.55
N CYS A 72 10.80 0.80 17.41
CA CYS A 72 12.18 0.39 17.69
C CYS A 72 12.20 -0.84 18.59
N ARG A 73 12.89 -1.90 18.14
CA ARG A 73 13.02 -3.16 18.91
C ARG A 73 14.02 -3.06 20.06
N VAL A 74 14.84 -2.00 20.09
CA VAL A 74 15.88 -1.79 21.12
C VAL A 74 15.40 -0.94 22.29
N CYS A 75 14.67 0.14 22.02
CA CYS A 75 14.24 1.09 23.06
C CYS A 75 12.73 1.28 23.16
N GLU A 76 11.96 0.45 22.43
CA GLU A 76 10.49 0.39 22.41
C GLU A 76 9.80 1.70 22.00
N HIS A 77 10.55 2.65 21.44
CA HIS A 77 9.98 3.89 20.96
C HIS A 77 9.27 3.69 19.63
N THR A 78 8.02 4.14 19.56
CA THR A 78 7.23 4.22 18.32
C THR A 78 7.22 5.64 17.80
N TRP A 79 7.37 5.81 16.48
CA TRP A 79 7.28 7.10 15.80
C TRP A 79 6.65 6.95 14.42
N GLU A 80 6.05 8.03 13.93
CA GLU A 80 5.58 8.14 12.55
C GLU A 80 6.74 8.59 11.66
N LEU A 81 6.86 7.99 10.47
CA LEU A 81 7.83 8.45 9.47
C LEU A 81 7.18 9.50 8.59
N ILE A 82 7.79 10.69 8.53
CA ILE A 82 7.42 11.73 7.55
C ILE A 82 8.31 11.50 6.33
N THR A 83 7.75 10.99 5.24
CA THR A 83 8.53 10.67 4.03
C THR A 83 9.06 11.92 3.31
N ASP A 84 8.37 13.05 3.44
CA ASP A 84 8.76 14.33 2.82
C ASP A 84 10.08 14.90 3.36
N ASP A 85 10.55 14.40 4.51
CA ASP A 85 11.83 14.79 5.10
C ASP A 85 13.02 13.97 4.54
N LEU A 86 12.77 13.00 3.66
CA LEU A 86 13.79 12.15 3.08
C LEU A 86 14.38 12.75 1.80
N ASP A 87 15.65 12.45 1.54
CA ASP A 87 16.27 12.75 0.25
C ASP A 87 15.61 11.94 -0.87
N ASP A 88 15.49 12.52 -2.07
CA ASP A 88 14.77 11.93 -3.20
C ASP A 88 15.29 10.52 -3.54
N GLU A 89 16.61 10.30 -3.49
CA GLU A 89 17.22 8.99 -3.75
C GLU A 89 16.83 7.95 -2.68
N VAL A 90 16.79 8.35 -1.41
CA VAL A 90 16.37 7.49 -0.30
C VAL A 90 14.88 7.17 -0.39
N SER A 91 14.09 8.19 -0.74
CA SER A 91 12.65 8.11 -0.94
C SER A 91 12.32 7.06 -2.01
N GLU A 92 12.97 7.15 -3.17
CA GLU A 92 12.78 6.22 -4.29
C GLU A 92 13.27 4.80 -3.94
N ALA A 93 14.35 4.66 -3.19
CA ALA A 93 14.82 3.34 -2.75
C ALA A 93 13.78 2.64 -1.85
N ILE A 94 13.23 3.38 -0.87
CA ILE A 94 12.21 2.88 0.06
C ILE A 94 10.90 2.58 -0.67
N HIS A 95 10.53 3.42 -1.64
CA HIS A 95 9.36 3.22 -2.51
C HIS A 95 9.35 1.84 -3.17
N PHE A 96 10.47 1.46 -3.81
CA PHE A 96 10.59 0.14 -4.44
C PHE A 96 10.67 -1.02 -3.44
N ILE A 97 11.43 -0.86 -2.35
CA ILE A 97 11.66 -1.91 -1.36
C ILE A 97 11.59 -1.28 0.04
N PRO A 98 10.41 -1.27 0.70
CA PRO A 98 10.23 -0.62 2.01
C PRO A 98 11.22 -1.10 3.07
N GLU A 99 11.69 -2.35 2.99
CA GLU A 99 12.68 -2.92 3.92
C GLU A 99 14.04 -2.23 3.87
N VAL A 100 14.40 -1.54 2.77
CA VAL A 100 15.66 -0.78 2.72
C VAL A 100 15.64 0.44 3.63
N ALA A 101 14.48 0.81 4.20
CA ALA A 101 14.39 1.83 5.24
C ALA A 101 15.36 1.59 6.40
N HIS A 102 15.65 0.33 6.76
CA HIS A 102 16.64 -0.01 7.79
C HIS A 102 18.07 0.43 7.47
N SER A 103 18.39 0.68 6.19
CA SER A 103 19.70 1.17 5.75
C SER A 103 19.87 2.67 5.90
N TYR A 104 18.76 3.43 5.89
CA TYR A 104 18.76 4.88 5.85
C TYR A 104 18.22 5.54 7.11
N LEU A 105 17.27 4.88 7.78
CA LEU A 105 16.58 5.41 8.93
C LEU A 105 17.13 4.83 10.23
N LYS A 106 17.03 5.62 11.29
CA LYS A 106 17.40 5.22 12.65
C LYS A 106 16.33 5.70 13.61
N CYS A 107 16.15 4.96 14.70
CA CYS A 107 15.29 5.37 15.78
C CYS A 107 15.73 6.76 16.31
N PRO A 108 14.84 7.76 16.35
CA PRO A 108 15.20 9.12 16.76
C PRO A 108 15.58 9.21 18.25
N LYS A 109 15.19 8.21 19.06
CA LYS A 109 15.45 8.17 20.50
C LYS A 109 16.79 7.52 20.86
N CYS A 110 17.17 6.42 20.20
CA CYS A 110 18.38 5.64 20.56
C CYS A 110 19.40 5.46 19.44
N GLY A 111 19.10 5.88 18.21
CA GLY A 111 19.97 5.75 17.05
C GLY A 111 20.07 4.34 16.47
N SER A 112 19.36 3.34 17.02
CA SER A 112 19.35 1.98 16.46
C SER A 112 18.62 1.93 15.10
N PRO A 113 19.15 1.22 14.09
CA PRO A 113 18.42 0.92 12.85
C PRO A 113 17.46 -0.27 12.99
N ASP A 114 17.50 -0.98 14.13
CA ASP A 114 16.63 -2.12 14.40
C ASP A 114 15.25 -1.64 14.86
N PHE A 115 14.33 -1.60 13.92
CA PHE A 115 12.93 -1.26 14.11
C PHE A 115 12.03 -2.22 13.32
N GLU A 116 10.73 -2.06 13.50
CA GLU A 116 9.69 -2.77 12.78
C GLU A 116 8.76 -1.76 12.11
N ILE A 117 8.37 -2.04 10.87
CA ILE A 117 7.35 -1.24 10.17
C ILE A 117 5.98 -1.80 10.57
N MET A 118 5.29 -1.11 11.48
CA MET A 118 4.01 -1.52 12.05
C MET A 118 2.85 -1.24 11.10
N LYS A 119 2.89 -0.10 10.39
CA LYS A 119 1.87 0.36 9.44
C LYS A 119 2.53 1.07 8.27
N GLY A 120 1.76 1.31 7.21
CA GLY A 120 2.21 2.12 6.08
C GLY A 120 3.23 1.44 5.15
N ARG A 121 3.47 0.13 5.30
CA ARG A 121 4.41 -0.64 4.46
C ARG A 121 4.01 -0.81 3.00
N GLY A 122 2.77 -1.18 2.72
CA GLY A 122 2.38 -1.83 1.46
C GLY A 122 0.97 -1.46 1.00
N VAL A 123 0.41 -2.26 0.09
CA VAL A 123 -0.96 -2.09 -0.39
C VAL A 123 -1.84 -3.22 0.14
N TRP A 124 -3.01 -2.89 0.69
CA TRP A 124 -3.96 -3.85 1.26
C TRP A 124 -5.36 -3.63 0.73
N LEU A 125 -6.11 -4.72 0.57
CA LEU A 125 -7.56 -4.67 0.38
C LEU A 125 -8.23 -4.62 1.75
N ALA A 126 -8.72 -3.45 2.14
CA ALA A 126 -9.39 -3.25 3.43
C ALA A 126 -10.79 -3.88 3.45
N SER A 127 -11.54 -3.76 2.35
CA SER A 127 -12.84 -4.41 2.20
C SER A 127 -13.25 -4.53 0.74
N ILE A 128 -14.10 -5.51 0.44
CA ILE A 128 -14.69 -5.71 -0.88
C ILE A 128 -16.17 -6.03 -0.71
N GLN A 129 -17.03 -5.44 -1.55
CA GLN A 129 -18.47 -5.68 -1.56
C GLN A 129 -18.91 -6.13 -2.96
N GLY A 130 -19.68 -7.21 -3.02
CA GLY A 130 -20.20 -7.76 -4.28
C GLY A 130 -21.51 -8.54 -4.09
N GLU A 131 -22.10 -8.93 -5.21
CA GLU A 131 -23.31 -9.78 -5.28
C GLU A 131 -23.07 -11.02 -6.13
N LYS A 132 -23.88 -12.07 -5.87
CA LYS A 132 -23.91 -13.32 -6.64
C LYS A 132 -24.70 -13.23 -7.95
#